data_AF-A0A7V8CTC3-F1
#
_entry.id   AF-A0A7V8CTC3-F1
#
_cell.length_a   1.000
_cell.length_b   1.000
_cell.length_c   1.000
_cell.angle_alpha   90.00
_cell.angle_beta   90.00
_cell.angle_gamma   90.00
#
_symmetry.space_group_name_H-M   'P 1'
#
loop_
_entity.id
_entity.type
_entity.pdbx_description
1 polymer ?
#
loop_
_entity_poly.entity_id
_entity_poly.type
_entity_poly.pdbx_seq_one_letter_code
_entity_poly.pdbx_strand_id
1 'polypeptide(L)'
;MRRTLFALPLLPMLLLATACSDYTAPSLYDATPECKTWIDGSRFELPRGISIYATPPTTLKDGGTELALIFTLPIGTQASFTRLSFLLEEPKKEPFAAAKVTTIYQRGMNQKAEIVDVIEQLPIMFSAVGNSTETQWRLRLQLPRQLPPRFDLSMPDMLVAGKRYPVRTFTYRYFDERKAYGMCR
;
A
#
# COMPACT_ATOMS: atom_id res chain seq x y z
N MET A 1 -8.59 -17.61 74.02
CA MET A 1 -8.53 -16.21 73.54
C MET A 1 -7.72 -16.16 72.24
N ARG A 2 -8.31 -15.52 71.22
CA ARG A 2 -7.77 -14.96 69.96
C ARG A 2 -6.70 -15.72 69.15
N ARG A 3 -7.17 -16.15 67.97
CA ARG A 3 -6.46 -16.38 66.71
C ARG A 3 -5.65 -15.14 66.29
N THR A 4 -4.44 -15.34 65.77
CA THR A 4 -3.70 -14.32 65.02
C THR A 4 -3.52 -14.84 63.59
N LEU A 5 -4.22 -14.20 62.65
CA LEU A 5 -4.18 -14.42 61.20
C LEU A 5 -3.05 -13.58 60.56
N PHE A 6 -2.41 -14.14 59.52
CA PHE A 6 -1.86 -13.49 58.31
C PHE A 6 -0.75 -12.42 58.49
N ALA A 7 0.28 -12.31 57.64
CA ALA A 7 0.18 -12.19 56.18
C ALA A 7 1.47 -12.62 55.46
N LEU A 8 1.25 -13.33 54.35
CA LEU A 8 2.17 -13.60 53.24
C LEU A 8 2.65 -12.30 52.56
N PRO A 9 3.80 -12.30 51.87
CA PRO A 9 4.41 -11.10 51.31
C PRO A 9 3.61 -10.59 50.11
N LEU A 10 3.23 -9.31 50.17
CA LEU A 10 2.67 -8.55 49.06
C LEU A 10 3.77 -7.63 48.53
N LEU A 11 4.42 -8.00 47.43
CA LEU A 11 5.12 -7.08 46.53
C LEU A 11 5.52 -7.82 45.24
N PRO A 12 5.58 -7.14 44.09
CA PRO A 12 4.43 -6.79 43.27
C PRO A 12 4.48 -7.58 41.95
N MET A 13 3.30 -7.90 41.39
CA MET A 13 3.18 -8.28 39.98
C MET A 13 3.77 -7.14 39.13
N LEU A 14 4.99 -7.35 38.63
CA LEU A 14 5.51 -6.69 37.45
C LEU A 14 4.57 -7.02 36.30
N LEU A 15 3.59 -6.14 36.08
CA LEU A 15 2.82 -6.03 34.85
C LEU A 15 3.82 -5.83 33.72
N LEU A 16 4.23 -6.94 33.11
CA LEU A 16 4.65 -7.00 31.73
C LEU A 16 3.46 -6.58 30.89
N ALA A 17 3.26 -5.26 30.78
CA ALA A 17 2.57 -4.71 29.64
C ALA A 17 3.43 -5.03 28.43
N THR A 18 3.25 -6.23 27.87
CA THR A 18 3.61 -6.46 26.48
C THR A 18 2.79 -5.42 25.73
N ALA A 19 3.45 -4.36 25.28
CA ALA A 19 2.90 -3.44 24.30
C ALA A 19 2.68 -4.25 23.02
N CYS A 20 1.59 -5.01 22.98
CA CYS A 20 1.00 -5.48 21.76
C CYS A 20 0.67 -4.21 20.99
N SER A 21 1.54 -3.87 20.04
CA SER A 21 1.29 -2.80 19.10
C SER A 21 0.08 -3.23 18.25
N ASP A 22 -1.12 -2.94 18.74
CA ASP A 22 -2.35 -3.10 17.99
C ASP A 22 -2.31 -2.06 16.86
N TYR A 23 -1.83 -2.51 15.70
CA TYR A 23 -1.90 -1.73 14.48
C TYR A 23 -3.37 -1.45 14.18
N THR A 24 -3.79 -0.20 14.37
CA THR A 24 -5.07 0.28 13.87
C THR A 24 -4.86 0.72 12.43
N ALA A 25 -5.44 -0.01 11.48
CA ALA A 25 -5.38 0.37 10.08
C ALA A 25 -6.03 1.75 9.88
N PRO A 26 -5.37 2.69 9.17
CA PRO A 26 -6.05 3.87 8.64
C PRO A 26 -7.27 3.47 7.81
N SER A 27 -8.19 4.40 7.54
CA SER A 27 -9.32 4.12 6.63
C SER A 27 -8.81 3.47 5.34
N LEU A 28 -9.38 2.30 5.03
CA LEU A 28 -9.08 1.53 3.81
C LEU A 28 -9.70 2.17 2.58
N TYR A 29 -10.64 3.10 2.76
CA TYR A 29 -11.21 3.91 1.71
C TYR A 29 -10.98 5.38 2.07
N ASP A 30 -10.04 6.03 1.38
CA ASP A 30 -9.54 7.37 1.74
C ASP A 30 -10.31 8.50 1.04
N ALA A 31 -11.04 8.18 -0.03
CA ALA A 31 -11.78 9.15 -0.81
C ALA A 31 -13.13 9.50 -0.16
N THR A 32 -13.51 10.77 -0.22
CA THR A 32 -14.88 11.18 0.10
C THR A 32 -15.86 10.65 -0.95
N PRO A 33 -17.17 10.59 -0.64
CA PRO A 33 -18.19 10.23 -1.61
C PRO A 33 -18.16 11.13 -2.86
N GLU A 34 -17.77 12.40 -2.72
CA GLU A 34 -17.75 13.35 -3.84
C GLU A 34 -16.46 13.29 -4.66
N CYS A 35 -15.33 13.00 -4.03
CA CYS A 35 -14.02 12.87 -4.67
C CYS A 35 -13.73 14.03 -5.62
N LYS A 36 -13.90 15.27 -5.14
CA LYS A 36 -13.80 16.49 -5.97
C LYS A 36 -12.42 17.14 -5.92
N THR A 37 -11.60 16.80 -4.93
CA THR A 37 -10.33 17.49 -4.70
C THR A 37 -9.22 16.71 -5.35
N TRP A 38 -8.48 17.34 -6.28
CA TRP A 38 -7.24 16.76 -6.83
C TRP A 38 -6.19 16.59 -5.73
N ILE A 39 -5.53 15.43 -5.69
CA ILE A 39 -4.36 15.20 -4.84
C ILE A 39 -3.19 14.66 -5.67
N ASP A 40 -1.97 15.04 -5.31
CA ASP A 40 -0.75 14.62 -6.02
C ASP A 40 -0.23 13.24 -5.59
N GLY A 41 -1.01 12.51 -4.80
CA GLY A 41 -0.70 11.17 -4.34
C GLY A 41 -1.33 10.86 -2.99
N SER A 42 -1.40 9.59 -2.64
CA SER A 42 -1.84 9.15 -1.30
C SER A 42 -0.86 8.14 -0.74
N ARG A 43 -0.48 8.33 0.52
CA ARG A 43 0.42 7.47 1.28
C ARG A 43 -0.36 6.72 2.36
N PHE A 44 -0.01 5.45 2.54
CA PHE A 44 -0.57 4.54 3.54
C PHE A 44 0.55 3.81 4.26
N GLU A 45 0.47 3.73 5.59
CA GLU A 45 1.47 3.08 6.42
C GLU A 45 0.99 1.67 6.85
N LEU A 46 1.90 0.72 6.73
CA LEU A 46 1.81 -0.63 7.25
C LEU A 46 2.76 -0.78 8.46
N PRO A 47 2.60 -1.85 9.26
CA PRO A 47 3.52 -2.12 10.36
C PRO A 47 4.98 -2.22 9.93
N ARG A 48 5.87 -2.08 10.92
CA ARG A 48 7.34 -2.15 10.73
C ARG A 48 7.89 -1.04 9.83
N GLY A 49 7.23 0.11 9.77
CA GLY A 49 7.68 1.28 9.01
C GLY A 49 7.59 1.10 7.49
N ILE A 50 6.82 0.12 7.02
CA ILE A 50 6.58 -0.10 5.59
C ILE A 50 5.53 0.89 5.13
N SER A 51 5.74 1.51 3.98
CA SER A 51 4.77 2.44 3.42
C SER A 51 4.44 2.12 1.97
N ILE A 52 3.23 2.48 1.57
CA ILE A 52 2.73 2.40 0.20
C ILE A 52 2.34 3.81 -0.23
N TYR A 53 2.74 4.21 -1.41
CA TYR A 53 2.38 5.48 -2.02
C TYR A 53 1.88 5.24 -3.44
N ALA A 54 0.68 5.73 -3.73
CA ALA A 54 0.12 5.72 -5.07
C ALA A 54 0.27 7.10 -5.72
N THR A 55 0.67 7.13 -6.99
CA THR A 55 0.78 8.36 -7.78
C THR A 55 -0.52 8.69 -8.52
N PRO A 56 -0.70 9.95 -8.93
CA PRO A 56 -1.65 10.31 -9.97
C PRO A 56 -1.35 9.52 -11.27
N PRO A 57 -2.37 9.25 -12.10
CA PRO A 57 -2.17 8.66 -13.39
C PRO A 57 -1.51 9.64 -14.36
N THR A 58 -0.68 9.12 -15.25
CA THR A 58 -0.05 9.86 -16.35
C THR A 58 -0.48 9.26 -17.69
N THR A 59 -0.89 10.13 -18.61
CA THR A 59 -1.22 9.72 -19.98
C THR A 59 0.06 9.46 -20.76
N LEU A 60 0.14 8.30 -21.40
CA LEU A 60 1.23 7.87 -22.25
C LEU A 60 1.06 8.42 -23.68
N LYS A 61 2.17 8.47 -24.43
CA LYS A 61 2.17 8.97 -25.83
C LYS A 61 1.28 8.15 -26.78
N ASP A 62 1.06 6.87 -26.47
CA ASP A 62 0.22 5.96 -27.24
C ASP A 62 -1.27 6.01 -26.84
N GLY A 63 -1.64 6.96 -25.97
CA GLY A 63 -2.99 7.12 -25.44
C GLY A 63 -3.35 6.14 -24.30
N GLY A 64 -2.39 5.33 -23.82
CA GLY A 64 -2.55 4.57 -22.58
C GLY A 64 -2.48 5.46 -21.34
N THR A 65 -2.85 4.91 -20.20
CA THR A 65 -2.69 5.57 -18.90
C THR A 65 -1.84 4.66 -18.02
N GLU A 66 -0.87 5.23 -17.30
CA GLU A 66 -0.11 4.50 -16.28
C GLU A 66 -0.15 5.22 -14.94
N LEU A 67 0.02 4.46 -13.86
CA LEU A 67 0.29 5.01 -12.53
C LEU A 67 1.37 4.17 -11.86
N ALA A 68 1.95 4.70 -10.78
CA ALA A 68 2.94 3.97 -10.01
C ALA A 68 2.46 3.71 -8.59
N LEU A 69 2.77 2.52 -8.10
CA LEU A 69 2.74 2.17 -6.69
C LEU A 69 4.17 2.09 -6.19
N ILE A 70 4.49 2.87 -5.16
CA ILE A 70 5.82 2.96 -4.57
C ILE A 70 5.74 2.42 -3.15
N PHE A 71 6.52 1.38 -2.88
CA PHE A 71 6.67 0.76 -1.58
C PHE A 71 8.00 1.18 -1.00
N THR A 72 8.02 1.72 0.22
CA THR A 72 9.27 1.98 0.94
C THR A 72 9.36 1.01 2.10
N LEU A 73 10.46 0.26 2.15
CA LEU A 73 10.73 -0.77 3.13
C LEU A 73 12.01 -0.43 3.91
N PRO A 74 11.96 -0.35 5.24
CA PRO A 74 13.17 -0.25 6.06
C PRO A 74 14.06 -1.49 5.93
N ILE A 75 15.35 -1.34 6.24
CA ILE A 75 16.30 -2.46 6.20
C ILE A 75 15.82 -3.66 7.03
N GLY A 76 15.98 -4.87 6.52
CA GLY A 76 15.61 -6.11 7.21
C GLY A 76 14.10 -6.38 7.26
N THR A 77 13.29 -5.56 6.59
CA THR A 77 11.86 -5.82 6.43
C THR A 77 11.57 -6.54 5.11
N GLN A 78 10.47 -7.27 5.09
CA GLN A 78 9.95 -7.94 3.90
C GLN A 78 8.44 -7.79 3.85
N ALA A 79 7.92 -7.54 2.66
CA ALA A 79 6.50 -7.53 2.41
C ALA A 79 6.19 -8.14 1.03
N SER A 80 5.09 -8.88 0.95
CA SER A 80 4.64 -9.46 -0.32
C SER A 80 3.17 -9.20 -0.54
N PHE A 81 2.76 -9.09 -1.80
CA PHE A 81 1.35 -9.14 -2.12
C PHE A 81 0.85 -10.57 -2.08
N THR A 82 -0.37 -10.77 -1.60
CA THR A 82 -1.05 -12.07 -1.66
C THR A 82 -1.31 -12.54 -3.10
N ARG A 83 -1.36 -11.60 -4.05
CA ARG A 83 -1.48 -11.83 -5.50
C ARG A 83 -1.05 -10.59 -6.28
N LEU A 84 -0.61 -10.73 -7.53
CA LEU A 84 -0.35 -9.61 -8.45
C LEU A 84 -1.59 -9.23 -9.28
N SER A 85 -2.72 -9.05 -8.61
CA SER A 85 -3.97 -8.64 -9.24
C SER A 85 -4.40 -7.30 -8.65
N PHE A 86 -4.23 -6.23 -9.42
CA PHE A 86 -4.64 -4.88 -9.08
C PHE A 86 -5.94 -4.58 -9.83
N LEU A 87 -7.06 -4.58 -9.12
CA LEU A 87 -8.38 -4.55 -9.73
C LEU A 87 -8.85 -3.12 -9.89
N LEU A 88 -9.53 -2.86 -11.00
CA LEU A 88 -10.18 -1.59 -11.29
C LEU A 88 -11.68 -1.80 -11.20
N GLU A 89 -12.33 -1.00 -10.37
CA GLU A 89 -13.77 -1.08 -10.13
C GLU A 89 -14.38 0.31 -10.13
N GLU A 90 -15.66 0.42 -10.46
CA GLU A 90 -16.41 1.59 -10.05
C GLU A 90 -16.71 1.47 -8.55
N PRO A 91 -16.87 2.60 -7.82
CA PRO A 91 -17.11 2.54 -6.38
C PRO A 91 -18.26 1.60 -6.00
N LYS A 92 -17.93 0.60 -5.18
CA LYS A 92 -18.87 -0.42 -4.65
C LYS A 92 -19.53 -1.28 -5.74
N LYS A 93 -18.93 -1.40 -6.92
CA LYS A 93 -19.35 -2.33 -7.98
C LYS A 93 -18.32 -3.44 -8.17
N GLU A 94 -18.68 -4.45 -8.95
CA GLU A 94 -17.74 -5.47 -9.38
C GLU A 94 -16.60 -4.89 -10.24
N PRO A 95 -15.38 -5.46 -10.15
CA PRO A 95 -14.26 -5.06 -11.00
C PRO A 95 -14.57 -5.17 -12.49
N PHE A 96 -14.28 -4.12 -13.25
CA PHE A 96 -14.44 -4.09 -14.70
C PHE A 96 -13.14 -4.44 -15.44
N ALA A 97 -11.98 -4.31 -14.79
CA ALA A 97 -10.68 -4.61 -15.38
C ALA A 97 -9.62 -4.90 -14.31
N ALA A 98 -8.43 -5.32 -14.77
CA ALA A 98 -7.22 -5.38 -13.95
C ALA A 98 -6.12 -4.51 -14.58
N ALA A 99 -5.36 -3.82 -13.74
CA ALA A 99 -4.18 -3.08 -14.18
C ALA A 99 -3.04 -4.06 -14.47
N LYS A 100 -2.31 -3.83 -15.57
CA LYS A 100 -1.16 -4.63 -15.98
C LYS A 100 0.10 -4.06 -15.35
N VAL A 101 0.83 -4.87 -14.57
CA VAL A 101 2.17 -4.48 -14.12
C VAL A 101 3.12 -4.51 -15.32
N THR A 102 3.75 -3.38 -15.64
CA THR A 102 4.65 -3.24 -16.79
C THR A 102 6.11 -3.17 -16.40
N THR A 103 6.42 -2.71 -15.18
CA THR A 103 7.80 -2.61 -14.69
C THR A 103 7.79 -2.72 -13.18
N ILE A 104 8.81 -3.39 -12.64
CA ILE A 104 9.12 -3.42 -11.22
C ILE A 104 10.54 -2.90 -11.06
N TYR A 105 10.68 -1.75 -10.42
CA TYR A 105 11.97 -1.13 -10.13
C TYR A 105 12.26 -1.24 -8.63
N GLN A 106 13.52 -1.42 -8.25
CA GLN A 106 13.95 -1.32 -6.85
C GLN A 106 15.14 -0.36 -6.75
N ARG A 107 15.22 0.42 -5.68
CA ARG A 107 16.38 1.26 -5.34
C ARG A 107 16.54 1.42 -3.84
N GLY A 108 17.77 1.30 -3.35
CA GLY A 108 18.11 1.80 -2.02
C GLY A 108 18.26 3.31 -1.98
N MET A 109 17.70 3.98 -0.98
CA MET A 109 17.74 5.46 -0.87
C MET A 109 19.13 6.01 -0.59
N ASN A 110 20.01 5.21 0.01
CA ASN A 110 21.42 5.56 0.29
C ASN A 110 22.39 5.07 -0.79
N GLN A 111 21.88 4.55 -1.90
CA GLN A 111 22.65 4.03 -3.02
C GLN A 111 22.26 4.77 -4.31
N LYS A 112 23.15 4.76 -5.31
CA LYS A 112 22.78 5.21 -6.65
C LYS A 112 21.59 4.36 -7.15
N ALA A 113 20.71 4.99 -7.93
CA ALA A 113 19.58 4.29 -8.52
C ALA A 113 20.09 3.13 -9.39
N GLU A 114 19.76 1.90 -9.01
CA GLU A 114 20.03 0.69 -9.77
C GLU A 114 18.71 0.22 -10.38
N ILE A 115 18.68 -0.15 -11.65
CA ILE A 115 17.50 -0.79 -12.23
C ILE A 115 17.61 -2.26 -11.87
N VAL A 116 16.88 -2.68 -10.84
CA VAL A 116 16.98 -4.06 -10.32
C VAL A 116 16.40 -5.10 -11.28
N ASP A 117 15.43 -4.75 -12.12
CA ASP A 117 15.00 -5.61 -13.22
C ASP A 117 14.06 -4.88 -14.21
N VAL A 118 14.18 -5.15 -15.51
CA VAL A 118 13.06 -4.96 -16.46
C VAL A 118 12.41 -6.33 -16.58
N ILE A 119 11.47 -6.62 -15.69
CA ILE A 119 10.83 -7.93 -15.63
C ILE A 119 10.07 -8.19 -16.94
N GLU A 120 10.62 -9.06 -17.80
CA GLU A 120 9.95 -9.51 -19.03
C GLU A 120 8.72 -10.40 -18.71
N GLN A 121 8.76 -11.12 -17.59
CA GLN A 121 7.68 -12.00 -17.12
C GLN A 121 7.38 -11.79 -15.64
N LEU A 122 6.15 -11.35 -15.34
CA LEU A 122 5.73 -11.09 -13.96
C LEU A 122 5.87 -12.35 -13.09
N PRO A 123 6.50 -12.27 -11.92
CA PRO A 123 6.60 -13.40 -11.03
C PRO A 123 5.21 -13.77 -10.51
N ILE A 124 4.97 -15.06 -10.24
CA ILE A 124 3.70 -15.55 -9.69
C ILE A 124 3.36 -14.86 -8.36
N MET A 125 4.40 -14.50 -7.59
CA MET A 125 4.29 -13.69 -6.37
C MET A 125 5.37 -12.61 -6.34
N PHE A 126 5.00 -11.42 -5.88
CA PHE A 126 5.94 -10.32 -5.66
C PHE A 126 6.31 -10.23 -4.18
N SER A 127 7.60 -10.27 -3.89
CA SER A 127 8.16 -10.08 -2.55
C SER A 127 9.18 -8.94 -2.57
N ALA A 128 8.82 -7.81 -1.97
CA ALA A 128 9.72 -6.70 -1.73
C ALA A 128 10.56 -6.95 -0.46
N VAL A 129 11.85 -6.67 -0.55
CA VAL A 129 12.80 -6.77 0.57
C VAL A 129 13.51 -5.44 0.77
N GLY A 130 13.64 -5.02 2.02
CA GLY A 130 14.44 -3.86 2.42
C GLY A 130 15.92 -4.24 2.62
N ASN A 131 16.78 -3.91 1.66
CA ASN A 131 18.21 -4.24 1.68
C ASN A 131 19.14 -3.02 1.94
N SER A 132 18.55 -1.85 2.16
CA SER A 132 19.23 -0.60 2.54
C SER A 132 18.40 0.13 3.60
N THR A 133 18.92 1.21 4.19
CA THR A 133 18.23 1.99 5.24
C THR A 133 16.76 2.22 4.92
N GLU A 134 16.47 2.64 3.68
CA GLU A 134 15.15 2.57 3.07
C GLU A 134 15.27 2.09 1.63
N THR A 135 14.51 1.07 1.27
CA THR A 135 14.48 0.50 -0.07
C THR A 135 13.14 0.80 -0.72
N GLN A 136 13.17 1.49 -1.85
CA GLN A 136 11.99 1.78 -2.65
C GLN A 136 11.79 0.69 -3.70
N TRP A 137 10.60 0.11 -3.76
CA TRP A 137 10.13 -0.70 -4.87
C TRP A 137 9.05 0.09 -5.60
N ARG A 138 9.09 0.14 -6.93
CA ARG A 138 8.12 0.87 -7.76
C ARG A 138 7.52 -0.09 -8.78
N LEU A 139 6.23 -0.32 -8.66
CA LEU A 139 5.43 -1.02 -9.66
C LEU A 139 4.79 0.01 -10.57
N ARG A 140 5.06 -0.07 -11.87
CA ARG A 140 4.28 0.65 -12.89
C ARG A 140 3.09 -0.18 -13.31
N LEU A 141 1.92 0.41 -13.21
CA LEU A 141 0.64 -0.18 -13.56
C LEU A 141 0.09 0.51 -14.79
N GLN A 142 -0.03 -0.21 -15.89
CA GLN A 142 -0.75 0.23 -17.08
C GLN A 142 -2.24 -0.07 -16.91
N LEU A 143 -3.06 0.95 -17.13
CA LEU A 143 -4.51 0.88 -17.08
C LEU A 143 -5.07 0.64 -18.50
N PRO A 144 -6.30 0.09 -18.63
CA PRO A 144 -6.98 0.03 -19.92
C PRO A 144 -7.21 1.42 -20.50
N ARG A 145 -7.30 1.53 -21.84
CA ARG A 145 -7.48 2.81 -22.55
C ARG A 145 -8.83 3.47 -22.26
N GLN A 146 -9.87 2.67 -22.06
CA GLN A 146 -11.21 3.15 -21.75
C GLN A 146 -11.42 3.06 -20.24
N LEU A 147 -11.34 4.20 -19.57
CA LEU A 147 -11.59 4.34 -18.14
C LEU A 147 -12.93 5.07 -17.94
N PRO A 148 -13.71 4.69 -16.91
CA PRO A 148 -14.91 5.43 -16.54
C PRO A 148 -14.52 6.78 -15.90
N PRO A 149 -15.46 7.75 -15.80
CA PRO A 149 -15.19 9.06 -15.20
C PRO A 149 -14.67 9.00 -13.75
N ARG A 150 -14.97 7.93 -13.02
CA ARG A 150 -14.45 7.64 -11.68
C ARG A 150 -14.22 6.14 -11.54
N PHE A 151 -13.09 5.76 -10.97
CA PHE A 151 -12.77 4.37 -10.66
C PHE A 151 -11.91 4.27 -9.40
N ASP A 152 -11.92 3.11 -8.80
CA ASP A 152 -11.10 2.71 -7.68
C ASP A 152 -10.05 1.70 -8.14
N LEU A 153 -8.84 1.83 -7.59
CA LEU A 153 -7.79 0.85 -7.65
C LEU A 153 -7.80 0.05 -6.35
N SER A 154 -8.36 -1.15 -6.44
CA SER A 154 -8.42 -2.08 -5.31
C SER A 154 -7.14 -2.91 -5.25
N MET A 155 -6.47 -2.77 -4.11
CA MET A 155 -5.16 -3.33 -3.84
C MET A 155 -5.29 -4.73 -3.22
N PRO A 156 -4.44 -5.69 -3.61
CA PRO A 156 -4.37 -6.96 -2.91
C PRO A 156 -3.79 -6.76 -1.50
N ASP A 157 -4.25 -7.58 -0.55
CA ASP A 157 -3.70 -7.62 0.79
C ASP A 157 -2.20 -7.90 0.76
N MET A 158 -1.49 -7.34 1.73
CA MET A 158 -0.06 -7.57 1.91
C MET A 158 0.23 -8.49 3.09
N LEU A 159 1.18 -9.39 2.91
CA LEU A 159 1.80 -10.16 3.97
C LEU A 159 3.04 -9.42 4.46
N VAL A 160 3.04 -9.02 5.73
CA VAL A 160 4.18 -8.40 6.42
C VAL A 160 4.58 -9.30 7.57
N ALA A 161 5.81 -9.84 7.52
CA ALA A 161 6.30 -10.81 8.50
C ALA A 161 5.32 -11.98 8.76
N GLY A 162 4.72 -12.52 7.69
CA GLY A 162 3.77 -13.64 7.76
C GLY A 162 2.34 -13.28 8.19
N LYS A 163 2.06 -12.04 8.60
CA LYS A 163 0.70 -11.59 8.94
C LYS A 163 0.08 -10.82 7.78
N ARG A 164 -1.20 -11.08 7.51
CA ARG A 164 -1.99 -10.42 6.46
C ARG A 164 -2.50 -9.06 6.94
N TYR A 165 -2.37 -8.05 6.08
CA TYR A 165 -2.84 -6.70 6.29
C TYR A 165 -3.63 -6.21 5.07
N PRO A 166 -4.84 -5.67 5.27
CA PRO A 166 -5.57 -5.03 4.19
C PRO A 166 -4.82 -3.78 3.72
N VAL A 167 -4.87 -3.54 2.42
CA VAL A 167 -4.29 -2.34 1.81
C VAL A 167 -5.42 -1.40 1.38
N ARG A 168 -5.18 -0.11 1.53
CA ARG A 168 -6.11 0.94 1.13
C ARG A 168 -6.40 0.90 -0.38
N THR A 169 -7.67 1.12 -0.72
CA THR A 169 -8.16 1.42 -2.06
C THR A 169 -7.89 2.89 -2.40
N PHE A 170 -7.40 3.13 -3.62
CA PHE A 170 -7.11 4.47 -4.11
C PHE A 170 -8.15 4.87 -5.17
N THR A 171 -8.78 6.03 -5.00
CA THR A 171 -9.81 6.51 -5.94
C THR A 171 -9.24 7.53 -6.91
N TYR A 172 -9.67 7.40 -8.16
CA TYR A 172 -9.29 8.22 -9.29
C TYR A 172 -10.53 8.73 -10.02
N ARG A 173 -10.39 9.87 -10.68
CA ARG A 173 -11.43 10.40 -11.58
C ARG A 173 -10.84 11.23 -12.69
N TYR A 174 -11.65 11.47 -13.72
CA TYR A 174 -11.38 12.50 -14.71
C TYR A 174 -11.73 13.88 -14.13
N PHE A 175 -10.83 14.83 -14.36
CA PHE A 175 -10.96 16.24 -13.98
C PHE A 175 -11.05 17.08 -15.25
N ASP A 176 -12.24 17.64 -15.51
CA ASP A 176 -12.53 18.38 -16.73
C ASP A 176 -11.70 19.65 -16.88
N GLU A 177 -11.37 20.30 -15.77
CA GLU A 177 -10.55 21.51 -15.70
C GLU A 177 -9.08 21.25 -16.05
N ARG A 178 -8.60 20.02 -15.82
CA ARG A 178 -7.22 19.59 -16.10
C ARG A 178 -7.11 18.74 -17.36
N LYS A 179 -8.24 18.32 -17.93
CA LYS A 179 -8.32 17.38 -19.06
C LYS A 179 -7.49 16.11 -18.82
N ALA A 180 -7.51 15.61 -17.58
CA ALA A 180 -6.67 14.51 -17.15
C ALA A 180 -7.34 13.68 -16.05
N TYR A 181 -6.94 12.41 -15.95
CA TYR A 181 -7.23 11.61 -14.77
C TYR A 181 -6.32 12.01 -13.61
N GLY A 182 -6.88 12.04 -12.41
CA GLY A 182 -6.15 12.35 -11.17
C GLY A 182 -6.63 11.50 -10.02
N MET A 183 -5.80 11.43 -8.98
CA MET A 183 -6.27 10.96 -7.68
C MET A 183 -7.19 11.99 -7.07
N CYS A 184 -8.20 11.53 -6.33
CA CYS A 184 -9.12 12.43 -5.67
C CYS A 184 -9.38 12.05 -4.21
N ARG A 185 -9.65 13.08 -3.42
CA ARG A 185 -10.19 12.97 -2.06
C ARG A 185 -11.49 13.74 -1.96
#